data_AF-A0A7C2IU65-F1
#
_entry.id   AF-A0A7C2IU65-F1
#
_cell.length_a   1.000
_cell.length_b   1.000
_cell.length_c   1.000
_cell.angle_alpha   90.00
_cell.angle_beta   90.00
_cell.angle_gamma   90.00
#
_symmetry.space_group_name_H-M   'P 1'
#
loop_
_entity.id
_entity.type
_entity.pdbx_description
1 polymer ?
#
loop_
_entity_poly.entity_id
_entity_poly.type
_entity_poly.pdbx_seq_one_letter_code
_entity_poly.pdbx_strand_id
1 'polypeptide(L)'
;MGLDDLAQVVARVRETARKHQALLSQNEVLTRYCLIDPLLRALGWDTTDPEQVRVEEGAGGGKADYVLLDGDGSYLVLIEAKRLAQKLPPVATTEVIKYAGFLLREGKAVKQLAITNGLLWEVNEYPSLSPLHKLDINDPKKRPQEAALELARALWRPLLYNPPPAPLVGSPPERTVTLLELHKLVRNGSPPPKAILFPDGKRQPIKWWKSLLTSVAEYLIAASPQSLKPPIMVPKGKTYLIHTQPVHPSGRQFTSPYQLGSLYLETFWDATTMVRMAVHLVGKAGRDPDQFRVELGP
;
A
#
# COMPACT_ATOMS: atom_id res chain seq x y z
N MET A 1 19.16 10.06 -15.62
CA MET A 1 20.52 9.47 -15.57
C MET A 1 20.55 8.31 -16.55
N GLY A 2 21.51 8.31 -17.46
CA GLY A 2 21.61 7.34 -18.56
C GLY A 2 22.40 6.09 -18.19
N LEU A 3 22.44 5.10 -19.09
CA LEU A 3 23.20 3.86 -18.88
C LEU A 3 24.70 4.11 -18.71
N ASP A 4 25.25 5.14 -19.37
CA ASP A 4 26.66 5.52 -19.26
C ASP A 4 27.00 6.05 -17.86
N ASP A 5 26.11 6.81 -17.23
CA ASP A 5 26.27 7.28 -15.86
C ASP A 5 26.30 6.10 -14.89
N LEU A 6 25.39 5.13 -15.07
CA LEU A 6 25.36 3.90 -14.28
C LEU A 6 26.65 3.10 -14.47
N ALA A 7 27.19 3.02 -15.69
CA ALA A 7 28.46 2.34 -15.95
C ALA A 7 29.64 3.01 -15.23
N GLN A 8 29.67 4.35 -15.17
CA GLN A 8 30.68 5.08 -14.39
C GLN A 8 30.54 4.79 -12.89
N VAL A 9 29.32 4.74 -12.37
CA VAL A 9 29.07 4.38 -10.97
C VAL A 9 29.51 2.95 -10.68
N VAL A 10 29.20 1.99 -11.55
CA VAL A 10 29.68 0.60 -11.44
C VAL A 10 31.21 0.56 -11.39
N ALA A 11 31.90 1.27 -12.28
CA ALA A 11 33.36 1.35 -12.28
C ALA A 11 33.91 1.93 -10.96
N ARG A 12 33.29 3.00 -10.44
CA ARG A 12 33.67 3.60 -9.16
C ARG A 12 33.41 2.65 -7.99
N VAL A 13 32.30 1.92 -7.98
CA VAL A 13 31.95 0.94 -6.94
C VAL A 13 32.95 -0.21 -6.93
N ARG A 14 33.32 -0.77 -8.10
CA ARG A 14 34.39 -1.78 -8.22
C ARG A 14 35.69 -1.28 -7.60
N GLU A 15 36.12 -0.08 -7.96
CA GLU A 15 37.36 0.49 -7.47
C GLU A 15 37.31 0.80 -5.95
N THR A 16 36.17 1.26 -5.45
CA THR A 16 35.94 1.51 -4.02
C THR A 16 36.00 0.22 -3.23
N ALA A 17 35.34 -0.84 -3.71
CA ALA A 17 35.39 -2.16 -3.10
C ALA A 17 36.81 -2.72 -3.06
N ARG A 18 37.59 -2.56 -4.13
CA ARG A 18 39.00 -2.98 -4.20
C ARG A 18 39.89 -2.20 -3.24
N LYS A 19 39.82 -0.86 -3.25
CA LYS A 19 40.66 0.02 -2.40
C LYS A 19 40.37 -0.13 -0.91
N HIS A 20 39.11 -0.33 -0.55
CA HIS A 20 38.66 -0.35 0.84
C HIS A 20 38.17 -1.73 1.30
N GLN A 21 38.65 -2.80 0.65
CA GLN A 21 38.18 -4.17 0.86
C GLN A 21 38.19 -4.57 2.34
N ALA A 22 39.27 -4.29 3.08
CA ALA A 22 39.41 -4.68 4.47
C ALA A 22 38.34 -4.04 5.37
N LEU A 23 38.05 -2.75 5.16
CA LEU A 23 37.08 -1.99 5.93
C LEU A 23 35.64 -2.43 5.61
N LEU A 24 35.30 -2.52 4.32
CA LEU A 24 33.95 -2.87 3.87
C LEU A 24 33.58 -4.33 4.19
N SER A 25 34.57 -5.22 4.23
CA SER A 25 34.34 -6.63 4.60
C SER A 25 33.87 -6.81 6.05
N GLN A 26 34.16 -5.84 6.91
CA GLN A 26 33.83 -5.91 8.34
C GLN A 26 32.61 -5.05 8.71
N ASN A 27 32.19 -4.14 7.83
CA ASN A 27 31.17 -3.14 8.15
C ASN A 27 30.05 -3.09 7.09
N GLU A 28 28.87 -3.56 7.48
CA GLU A 28 27.70 -3.62 6.62
C GLU A 28 27.16 -2.22 6.28
N VAL A 29 27.12 -1.33 7.28
CA VAL A 29 26.67 0.06 7.11
C VAL A 29 27.56 0.80 6.11
N LEU A 30 28.89 0.61 6.19
CA LEU A 30 29.80 1.18 5.20
C LEU A 30 29.66 0.52 3.83
N THR A 31 29.40 -0.79 3.77
CA THR A 31 29.12 -1.48 2.49
C THR A 31 27.90 -0.89 1.81
N ARG A 32 26.83 -0.68 2.58
CA ARG A 32 25.60 -0.01 2.16
C ARG A 32 25.89 1.39 1.61
N TYR A 33 26.50 2.24 2.43
CA TYR A 33 26.77 3.62 2.08
C TYR A 33 27.72 3.79 0.88
N CYS A 34 28.78 2.98 0.80
CA CYS A 34 29.81 3.14 -0.21
C CYS A 34 29.53 2.39 -1.52
N LEU A 35 28.77 1.30 -1.47
CA LEU A 35 28.56 0.42 -2.64
C LEU A 35 27.10 0.35 -3.08
N ILE A 36 26.17 0.11 -2.16
CA ILE A 36 24.75 -0.15 -2.50
C ILE A 36 24.02 1.16 -2.80
N ASP A 37 24.13 2.15 -1.91
CA ASP A 37 23.50 3.46 -2.04
C ASP A 37 23.83 4.16 -3.37
N PRO A 38 25.11 4.23 -3.82
CA PRO A 38 25.43 4.82 -5.12
C PRO A 38 24.78 4.10 -6.29
N LEU A 39 24.68 2.76 -6.24
CA LEU A 39 24.03 1.97 -7.29
C LEU A 39 22.53 2.23 -7.31
N LEU A 40 21.85 2.21 -6.15
CA LEU A 40 20.42 2.50 -6.06
C LEU A 40 20.10 3.89 -6.61
N ARG A 41 20.87 4.92 -6.20
CA ARG A 41 20.71 6.28 -6.75
C ARG A 41 20.96 6.32 -8.25
N ALA A 42 21.99 5.63 -8.74
CA ALA A 42 22.30 5.53 -10.17
C ALA A 42 21.17 4.86 -10.99
N LEU A 43 20.48 3.90 -10.37
CA LEU A 43 19.30 3.23 -10.92
C LEU A 43 18.02 4.07 -10.81
N GLY A 44 18.10 5.28 -10.27
CA GLY A 44 16.98 6.21 -10.13
C GLY A 44 16.19 6.08 -8.84
N TRP A 45 16.66 5.29 -7.87
CA TRP A 45 16.06 5.19 -6.53
C TRP A 45 16.71 6.19 -5.59
N ASP A 46 15.97 7.24 -5.20
CA ASP A 46 16.48 8.21 -4.24
C ASP A 46 16.38 7.67 -2.81
N THR A 47 17.53 7.30 -2.21
CA THR A 47 17.59 6.78 -0.84
C THR A 47 17.32 7.84 0.24
N THR A 48 17.16 9.11 -0.14
CA THR A 48 16.76 10.21 0.75
C THR A 48 15.27 10.52 0.70
N ASP A 49 14.54 9.92 -0.25
CA ASP A 49 13.10 10.09 -0.43
C ASP A 49 12.34 8.86 0.11
N PRO A 50 11.67 8.96 1.28
CA PRO A 50 10.94 7.84 1.89
C PRO A 50 9.67 7.42 1.11
N GLU A 51 9.24 8.20 0.12
CA GLU A 51 8.18 7.79 -0.81
C GLU A 51 8.70 6.85 -1.90
N GLN A 52 10.02 6.84 -2.16
CA GLN A 52 10.67 5.95 -3.12
C GLN A 52 11.42 4.80 -2.46
N VAL A 53 12.15 5.10 -1.38
CA VAL A 53 13.00 4.14 -0.68
C VAL A 53 12.85 4.31 0.83
N ARG A 54 12.36 3.28 1.52
CA ARG A 54 12.40 3.23 2.99
C ARG A 54 13.56 2.37 3.44
N VAL A 55 14.34 2.91 4.37
CA VAL A 55 15.56 2.30 4.88
C VAL A 55 15.29 1.78 6.28
N GLU A 56 15.76 0.56 6.59
CA GLU A 56 15.52 -0.12 7.88
C GLU A 56 14.02 -0.40 8.21
N GLU A 57 13.14 -0.53 7.23
CA GLU A 57 11.71 -0.78 7.48
C GLU A 57 11.46 -2.24 7.90
N GLY A 58 10.66 -2.45 8.95
CA GLY A 58 10.32 -3.78 9.43
C GLY A 58 9.03 -3.84 10.23
N ALA A 59 8.41 -5.02 10.24
CA ALA A 59 7.23 -5.35 11.02
C ALA A 59 7.09 -6.89 11.10
N GLY A 60 6.27 -7.38 12.04
CA GLY A 60 5.98 -8.81 12.16
C GLY A 60 7.20 -9.70 12.44
N GLY A 61 8.24 -9.15 13.09
CA GLY A 61 9.48 -9.86 13.41
C GLY A 61 10.45 -10.03 12.22
N GLY A 62 10.23 -9.32 11.12
CA GLY A 62 11.16 -9.20 10.00
C GLY A 62 11.47 -7.75 9.68
N LYS A 63 12.49 -7.55 8.84
CA LYS A 63 12.97 -6.24 8.41
C LYS A 63 13.65 -6.34 7.04
N ALA A 64 13.64 -5.25 6.30
CA ALA A 64 14.44 -5.04 5.09
C ALA A 64 15.40 -3.86 5.32
N ASP A 65 16.60 -3.93 4.75
CA ASP A 65 17.55 -2.81 4.78
C ASP A 65 17.11 -1.69 3.82
N TYR A 66 16.53 -2.07 2.68
CA TYR A 66 15.89 -1.16 1.74
C TYR A 66 14.57 -1.72 1.24
N VAL A 67 13.59 -0.83 1.10
CA VAL A 67 12.29 -1.10 0.51
C VAL A 67 12.10 -0.14 -0.65
N LEU A 68 12.11 -0.67 -1.88
CA LEU A 68 11.80 0.10 -3.08
C LEU A 68 10.29 0.13 -3.30
N LEU A 69 9.73 1.33 -3.42
CA LEU A 69 8.28 1.56 -3.51
C LEU A 69 7.86 1.98 -4.93
N ASP A 70 6.67 1.54 -5.34
CA ASP A 70 6.04 2.02 -6.55
C ASP A 70 5.36 3.38 -6.33
N GLY A 71 4.91 4.01 -7.41
CA GLY A 71 4.29 5.33 -7.37
C GLY A 71 3.00 5.45 -6.55
N ASP A 72 2.33 4.32 -6.29
CA ASP A 72 1.14 4.23 -5.45
C ASP A 72 1.44 3.81 -3.99
N GLY A 73 2.72 3.65 -3.64
CA GLY A 73 3.17 3.18 -2.34
C GLY A 73 3.20 1.65 -2.20
N SER A 74 2.97 0.89 -3.27
CA SER A 74 3.11 -0.57 -3.28
C SER A 74 4.57 -1.01 -3.13
N TYR A 75 4.80 -2.18 -2.55
CA TYR A 75 6.14 -2.71 -2.30
C TYR A 75 6.68 -3.42 -3.55
N LEU A 76 7.74 -2.89 -4.18
CA LEU A 76 8.33 -3.50 -5.37
C LEU A 76 9.39 -4.52 -5.00
N VAL A 77 10.44 -4.07 -4.31
CA VAL A 77 11.61 -4.89 -4.00
C VAL A 77 11.99 -4.66 -2.55
N LEU A 78 12.08 -5.74 -1.77
CA LEU A 78 12.70 -5.70 -0.45
C LEU A 78 14.13 -6.21 -0.55
N ILE A 79 15.10 -5.46 -0.04
CA ILE A 79 16.52 -5.74 -0.19
C ILE A 79 17.14 -5.99 1.18
N GLU A 80 17.82 -7.13 1.28
CA GLU A 80 18.72 -7.47 2.38
C GLU A 80 20.17 -7.16 1.97
N ALA A 81 20.87 -6.36 2.76
CA ALA A 81 22.27 -6.03 2.58
C ALA A 81 23.17 -6.95 3.41
N LYS A 82 24.39 -7.13 2.94
CA LYS A 82 25.46 -7.87 3.59
C LYS A 82 26.78 -7.13 3.43
N ARG A 83 27.75 -7.50 4.25
CA ARG A 83 29.14 -6.99 4.19
C ARG A 83 29.82 -7.49 2.91
N LEU A 84 30.77 -6.72 2.39
CA LEU A 84 31.45 -7.02 1.11
C LEU A 84 31.95 -8.47 0.98
N ALA A 85 32.67 -9.00 1.97
CA ALA A 85 33.24 -10.36 1.92
C ALA A 85 32.24 -11.47 2.27
N GLN A 86 31.04 -11.13 2.71
CA GLN A 86 30.06 -12.13 3.12
C GLN A 86 29.46 -12.81 1.89
N LYS A 87 29.50 -14.13 1.88
CA LYS A 87 28.73 -14.94 0.92
C LYS A 87 27.25 -14.72 1.17
N LEU A 88 26.49 -14.47 0.12
CA LEU A 88 25.05 -14.26 0.23
C LEU A 88 24.38 -15.59 0.63
N PRO A 89 23.68 -15.66 1.78
CA PRO A 89 22.82 -16.80 2.09
C PRO A 89 21.59 -16.81 1.19
N PRO A 90 20.86 -17.94 1.08
CA PRO A 90 19.58 -17.95 0.38
C PRO A 90 18.62 -16.92 1.00
N VAL A 91 17.96 -16.11 0.18
CA VAL A 91 17.06 -15.04 0.65
C VAL A 91 15.96 -15.56 1.57
N ALA A 92 15.51 -16.81 1.36
CA ALA A 92 14.54 -17.52 2.19
C ALA A 92 14.95 -17.70 3.67
N THR A 93 16.22 -17.51 3.99
CA THR A 93 16.77 -17.68 5.35
C THR A 93 17.00 -16.36 6.09
N THR A 94 16.73 -15.22 5.43
CA THR A 94 17.02 -13.88 5.96
C THR A 94 15.80 -13.25 6.65
N GLU A 95 15.93 -12.08 7.27
CA GLU A 95 14.79 -11.42 7.93
C GLU A 95 13.81 -10.80 6.94
N VAL A 96 14.26 -10.48 5.72
CA VAL A 96 13.44 -9.91 4.66
C VAL A 96 12.25 -10.80 4.28
N ILE A 97 12.40 -12.13 4.35
CA ILE A 97 11.31 -13.08 4.03
C ILE A 97 10.18 -13.02 5.06
N LYS A 98 10.53 -12.77 6.34
CA LYS A 98 9.55 -12.65 7.42
C LYS A 98 8.74 -11.38 7.24
N TYR A 99 9.40 -10.30 6.84
CA TYR A 99 8.75 -9.04 6.55
C TYR A 99 7.84 -9.13 5.31
N ALA A 100 8.33 -9.73 4.23
CA ALA A 100 7.52 -10.01 3.03
C ALA A 100 6.27 -10.83 3.37
N GLY A 101 6.42 -11.88 4.18
CA GLY A 101 5.31 -12.72 4.63
C GLY A 101 4.32 -11.98 5.53
N PHE A 102 4.78 -11.03 6.35
CA PHE A 102 3.90 -10.14 7.10
C PHE A 102 3.10 -9.23 6.17
N LEU A 103 3.75 -8.55 5.22
CA LEU A 103 3.08 -7.69 4.25
C LEU A 103 2.03 -8.45 3.43
N LEU A 104 2.36 -9.66 2.97
CA LEU A 104 1.42 -10.50 2.21
C LEU A 104 0.16 -10.83 3.02
N ARG A 105 0.30 -11.14 4.33
CA ARG A 105 -0.85 -11.40 5.22
C ARG A 105 -1.73 -10.17 5.43
N GLU A 106 -1.13 -8.99 5.42
CA GLU A 106 -1.83 -7.69 5.49
C GLU A 106 -2.44 -7.28 4.13
N GLY A 107 -2.39 -8.15 3.11
CA GLY A 107 -2.91 -7.86 1.78
C GLY A 107 -2.06 -6.88 0.96
N LYS A 108 -0.81 -6.63 1.38
CA LYS A 108 0.15 -5.78 0.66
C LYS A 108 1.03 -6.65 -0.22
N ALA A 109 0.92 -6.46 -1.53
CA ALA A 109 1.73 -7.21 -2.49
C ALA A 109 3.20 -6.75 -2.45
N VAL A 110 4.11 -7.72 -2.51
CA VAL A 110 5.55 -7.53 -2.71
C VAL A 110 5.93 -8.28 -3.99
N LYS A 111 6.57 -7.62 -4.96
CA LYS A 111 6.91 -8.27 -6.24
C LYS A 111 8.16 -9.15 -6.13
N GLN A 112 9.21 -8.65 -5.47
CA GLN A 112 10.53 -9.27 -5.51
C GLN A 112 11.26 -9.14 -4.17
N LEU A 113 12.16 -10.08 -3.90
CA LEU A 113 13.15 -10.01 -2.82
C LEU A 113 14.55 -10.02 -3.41
N ALA A 114 15.44 -9.19 -2.89
CA ALA A 114 16.83 -9.14 -3.29
C ALA A 114 17.76 -9.31 -2.08
N ILE A 115 18.93 -9.90 -2.33
CA ILE A 115 20.04 -9.91 -1.38
C ILE A 115 21.32 -9.49 -2.07
N THR A 116 22.14 -8.68 -1.40
CA THR A 116 23.36 -8.12 -2.00
C THR A 116 24.45 -7.81 -0.97
N ASN A 117 25.70 -7.80 -1.43
CA ASN A 117 26.85 -7.24 -0.71
C ASN A 117 27.45 -6.01 -1.45
N GLY A 118 26.69 -5.42 -2.36
CA GLY A 118 27.12 -4.33 -3.24
C GLY A 118 27.73 -4.80 -4.56
N LEU A 119 28.46 -5.93 -4.58
CA LEU A 119 29.07 -6.47 -5.80
C LEU A 119 28.25 -7.61 -6.42
N LEU A 120 27.77 -8.55 -5.60
CA LEU A 120 26.89 -9.62 -6.04
C LEU A 120 25.46 -9.23 -5.69
N TRP A 121 24.54 -9.42 -6.63
CA TRP A 121 23.11 -9.23 -6.42
C TRP A 121 22.36 -10.49 -6.85
N GLU A 122 21.49 -10.97 -5.98
CA GLU A 122 20.53 -12.03 -6.28
C GLU A 122 19.12 -11.48 -6.09
N VAL A 123 18.29 -11.54 -7.13
CA VAL A 123 16.91 -11.04 -7.13
C VAL A 123 15.98 -12.21 -7.47
N ASN A 124 14.97 -12.40 -6.65
CA ASN A 124 14.00 -13.49 -6.75
C ASN A 124 12.58 -12.94 -6.76
N GLU A 125 11.69 -13.60 -7.49
CA GLU A 125 10.26 -13.31 -7.45
C GLU A 125 9.68 -13.70 -6.08
N TYR A 126 8.67 -12.97 -5.61
CA TYR A 126 7.92 -13.31 -4.40
C TYR A 126 6.44 -13.52 -4.75
N PRO A 127 5.75 -14.55 -4.19
CA PRO A 127 6.17 -15.45 -3.12
C PRO A 127 6.87 -16.74 -3.56
N SER A 128 7.02 -16.97 -4.86
CA SER A 128 7.57 -18.23 -5.41
C SER A 128 9.04 -18.46 -5.04
N LEU A 129 9.79 -17.39 -4.77
CA LEU A 129 11.25 -17.38 -4.62
C LEU A 129 11.97 -17.93 -5.85
N SER A 130 11.36 -17.80 -7.03
CA SER A 130 11.97 -18.17 -8.29
C SER A 130 13.12 -17.19 -8.62
N PRO A 131 14.31 -17.67 -9.04
CA PRO A 131 15.41 -16.77 -9.40
C PRO A 131 15.06 -15.94 -10.64
N LEU A 132 15.16 -14.62 -10.54
CA LEU A 132 14.98 -13.69 -11.67
C LEU A 132 16.33 -13.22 -12.21
N HIS A 133 17.21 -12.76 -11.32
CA HIS A 133 18.52 -12.24 -11.69
C HIS A 133 19.59 -12.68 -10.69
N LYS A 134 20.76 -13.04 -11.22
CA LYS A 134 21.98 -13.23 -10.44
C LYS A 134 23.12 -12.60 -11.21
N LEU A 135 23.69 -11.54 -10.64
CA LEU A 135 24.65 -10.69 -11.35
C LEU A 135 25.81 -10.33 -10.43
N ASP A 136 27.02 -10.57 -10.92
CA ASP A 136 28.26 -10.16 -10.29
C ASP A 136 28.76 -8.91 -11.02
N ILE A 137 28.53 -7.75 -10.42
CA ILE A 137 29.01 -6.50 -11.00
C ILE A 137 30.53 -6.38 -10.94
N ASN A 138 31.26 -7.29 -10.28
CA ASN A 138 32.72 -7.31 -10.22
C ASN A 138 33.36 -8.38 -11.13
N ASP A 139 32.59 -9.05 -11.98
CA ASP A 139 33.14 -10.01 -12.95
C ASP A 139 34.21 -9.32 -13.83
N PRO A 140 35.49 -9.75 -13.75
CA PRO A 140 36.57 -9.11 -14.49
C PRO A 140 36.46 -9.31 -16.00
N LYS A 141 35.65 -10.27 -16.46
CA LYS A 141 35.38 -10.50 -17.88
C LYS A 141 34.36 -9.51 -18.46
N LYS A 142 33.59 -8.83 -17.59
CA LYS A 142 32.55 -7.89 -18.00
C LYS A 142 33.03 -6.46 -17.91
N ARG A 143 32.75 -5.68 -18.96
CA ARG A 143 32.94 -4.24 -18.92
C ARG A 143 31.90 -3.60 -17.98
N PRO A 144 32.19 -2.42 -17.39
CA PRO A 144 31.23 -1.72 -16.53
C PRO A 144 29.86 -1.49 -17.19
N GLN A 145 29.82 -1.26 -18.50
CA GLN A 145 28.58 -1.08 -19.27
C GLN A 145 27.72 -2.35 -19.30
N GLU A 146 28.35 -3.53 -19.42
CA GLU A 146 27.65 -4.81 -19.43
C GLU A 146 27.04 -5.11 -18.06
N ALA A 147 27.83 -4.89 -16.99
CA ALA A 147 27.34 -5.02 -15.63
C ALA A 147 26.23 -3.98 -15.30
N ALA A 148 26.37 -2.75 -15.78
CA ALA A 148 25.35 -1.72 -15.65
C ALA A 148 24.05 -2.10 -16.34
N LEU A 149 24.11 -2.67 -17.54
CA LEU A 149 22.93 -3.14 -18.26
C LEU A 149 22.23 -4.29 -17.53
N GLU A 150 22.97 -5.27 -17.02
CA GLU A 150 22.40 -6.37 -16.22
C GLU A 150 21.75 -5.86 -14.95
N LEU A 151 22.41 -4.96 -14.23
CA LEU A 151 21.86 -4.35 -13.02
C LEU A 151 20.61 -3.50 -13.34
N ALA A 152 20.63 -2.75 -14.44
CA ALA A 152 19.48 -1.96 -14.88
C ALA A 152 18.28 -2.85 -15.23
N ARG A 153 18.48 -4.00 -15.87
CA ARG A 153 17.38 -4.95 -16.13
C ARG A 153 16.71 -5.45 -14.85
N ALA A 154 17.47 -5.58 -13.77
CA ALA A 154 16.95 -6.06 -12.50
C ALA A 154 16.27 -4.95 -11.69
N LEU A 155 16.84 -3.75 -11.65
CA LEU A 155 16.50 -2.74 -10.63
C LEU A 155 16.34 -1.31 -11.16
N TRP A 156 16.38 -1.06 -12.48
CA TRP A 156 16.24 0.30 -12.99
C TRP A 156 14.83 0.82 -12.73
N ARG A 157 14.72 1.93 -11.98
CA ARG A 157 13.43 2.46 -11.55
C ARG A 157 12.49 2.68 -12.73
N PRO A 158 12.85 3.30 -13.86
CA PRO A 158 11.94 3.46 -15.01
C PRO A 158 11.36 2.16 -15.60
N LEU A 159 11.97 0.99 -15.36
CA LEU A 159 11.44 -0.31 -15.81
C LEU A 159 10.52 -0.97 -14.78
N LEU A 160 10.75 -0.71 -13.49
CA LEU A 160 9.98 -1.30 -12.39
C LEU A 160 8.83 -0.42 -11.92
N TYR A 161 9.06 0.89 -11.98
CA TYR A 161 8.15 1.94 -11.58
C TYR A 161 7.02 2.02 -12.58
N ASN A 162 5.82 1.80 -12.08
CA ASN A 162 4.64 2.20 -12.78
C ASN A 162 4.27 3.57 -12.21
N PRO A 163 4.39 4.67 -12.98
CA PRO A 163 3.91 5.95 -12.48
C PRO A 163 2.48 5.76 -11.99
N PRO A 164 2.12 6.33 -10.83
CA PRO A 164 0.72 6.38 -10.49
C PRO A 164 0.06 7.01 -11.72
N PRO A 165 -1.04 6.44 -12.24
CA PRO A 165 -1.62 6.87 -13.50
C PRO A 165 -1.64 8.38 -13.47
N ALA A 166 -0.90 9.02 -14.39
CA ALA A 166 -0.79 10.48 -14.43
C ALA A 166 -2.21 10.99 -14.25
N PRO A 167 -2.48 11.94 -13.32
CA PRO A 167 -3.83 12.45 -13.12
C PRO A 167 -4.32 12.79 -14.52
N LEU A 168 -5.27 12.00 -15.02
CA LEU A 168 -5.64 11.99 -16.43
C LEU A 168 -5.91 13.45 -16.75
N VAL A 169 -5.07 14.07 -17.56
CA VAL A 169 -5.25 15.45 -17.99
C VAL A 169 -6.52 15.39 -18.84
N GLY A 170 -7.67 15.65 -18.20
CA GLY A 170 -8.99 15.38 -18.76
C GLY A 170 -9.97 14.62 -17.86
N SER A 171 -9.59 14.11 -16.67
CA SER A 171 -10.61 13.75 -15.68
C SER A 171 -11.24 15.05 -15.17
N PRO A 172 -12.57 15.22 -15.27
CA PRO A 172 -13.23 16.38 -14.67
C PRO A 172 -12.84 16.44 -13.18
N PRO A 173 -12.71 17.65 -12.59
CA PRO A 173 -12.28 17.81 -11.21
C PRO A 173 -13.03 16.83 -10.34
N GLU A 174 -12.31 16.07 -9.50
CA GLU A 174 -12.90 15.09 -8.59
C GLU A 174 -14.04 15.79 -7.84
N ARG A 175 -15.27 15.45 -8.23
CA ARG A 175 -16.43 16.20 -7.77
C ARG A 175 -16.72 15.71 -6.37
N THR A 176 -16.23 16.44 -5.38
CA THR A 176 -16.64 16.23 -3.99
C THR A 176 -18.04 16.78 -3.82
N VAL A 177 -18.95 15.93 -3.35
CA VAL A 177 -20.32 16.32 -2.96
C VAL A 177 -20.57 15.93 -1.52
N THR A 178 -21.52 16.57 -0.85
CA THR A 178 -21.91 16.15 0.50
C THR A 178 -22.64 14.80 0.44
N LEU A 179 -22.74 14.10 1.57
CA LEU A 179 -23.50 12.86 1.68
C LEU A 179 -24.99 13.10 1.37
N LEU A 180 -25.51 14.29 1.71
CA LEU A 180 -26.87 14.70 1.39
C LEU A 180 -27.05 14.97 -0.11
N GLU A 181 -26.08 15.62 -0.75
CA GLU A 181 -26.08 15.80 -2.20
C GLU A 181 -25.97 14.47 -2.95
N LEU A 182 -25.11 13.54 -2.48
CA LEU A 182 -25.03 12.19 -3.02
C LEU A 182 -26.40 11.49 -2.97
N HIS A 183 -27.16 11.66 -1.89
CA HIS A 183 -28.51 11.09 -1.78
C HIS A 183 -29.46 11.58 -2.88
N LYS A 184 -29.29 12.83 -3.35
CA LYS A 184 -30.07 13.42 -4.45
C LYS A 184 -29.60 12.91 -5.82
N LEU A 185 -28.29 12.68 -5.97
CA LEU A 185 -27.64 12.32 -7.22
C LEU A 185 -27.69 10.82 -7.53
N VAL A 186 -27.58 9.95 -6.51
CA VAL A 186 -27.47 8.50 -6.69
C VAL A 186 -28.72 7.92 -7.36
N ARG A 187 -28.50 6.99 -8.30
CA ARG A 187 -29.53 6.22 -8.99
C ARG A 187 -29.14 4.74 -8.98
N ASN A 188 -30.10 3.86 -9.30
CA ASN A 188 -29.77 2.45 -9.48
C ASN A 188 -28.77 2.28 -10.62
N GLY A 189 -27.71 1.52 -10.37
CA GLY A 189 -26.58 1.36 -11.30
C GLY A 189 -25.47 2.40 -11.16
N SER A 190 -25.63 3.44 -10.33
CA SER A 190 -24.53 4.37 -10.04
C SER A 190 -23.33 3.62 -9.43
N PRO A 191 -22.08 3.94 -9.83
CA PRO A 191 -20.90 3.39 -9.19
C PRO A 191 -20.76 3.92 -7.75
N PRO A 192 -20.19 3.15 -6.82
CA PRO A 192 -19.89 3.65 -5.49
C PRO A 192 -18.91 4.84 -5.55
N PRO A 193 -18.96 5.78 -4.60
CA PRO A 193 -17.94 6.83 -4.50
C PRO A 193 -16.56 6.20 -4.25
N LYS A 194 -15.48 6.93 -4.60
CA LYS A 194 -14.10 6.50 -4.37
C LYS A 194 -13.72 6.50 -2.89
N ALA A 195 -14.19 7.50 -2.16
CA ALA A 195 -13.89 7.67 -0.73
C ALA A 195 -14.98 8.48 -0.02
N ILE A 196 -15.02 8.35 1.31
CA ILE A 196 -15.72 9.26 2.21
C ILE A 196 -14.70 10.09 3.00
N LEU A 197 -15.02 11.36 3.17
CA LEU A 197 -14.30 12.35 3.97
C LEU A 197 -15.18 12.68 5.18
N PHE A 198 -14.65 12.40 6.36
CA PHE A 198 -15.32 12.62 7.63
C PHE A 198 -15.10 14.04 8.16
N PRO A 199 -15.96 14.54 9.07
CA PRO A 199 -15.82 15.88 9.65
C PRO A 199 -14.49 16.14 10.39
N ASP A 200 -13.79 15.08 10.83
CA ASP A 200 -12.47 15.18 11.50
C ASP A 200 -11.29 15.16 10.51
N GLY A 201 -11.57 15.25 9.20
CA GLY A 201 -10.56 15.23 8.14
C GLY A 201 -10.08 13.83 7.74
N LYS A 202 -10.56 12.76 8.39
CA LYS A 202 -10.21 11.40 7.99
C LYS A 202 -10.82 11.06 6.64
N ARG A 203 -10.02 10.40 5.80
CA ARG A 203 -10.43 9.88 4.50
C ARG A 203 -10.46 8.35 4.54
N GLN A 204 -11.55 7.75 4.07
CA GLN A 204 -11.71 6.30 4.01
C GLN A 204 -12.11 5.85 2.59
N PRO A 205 -11.33 4.98 1.94
CA PRO A 205 -11.67 4.44 0.63
C PRO A 205 -12.95 3.61 0.64
N ILE A 206 -13.79 3.77 -0.39
CA ILE A 206 -15.05 3.05 -0.57
C ILE A 206 -14.95 2.18 -1.82
N LYS A 207 -14.91 0.86 -1.63
CA LYS A 207 -14.89 -0.11 -2.75
C LYS A 207 -16.28 -0.56 -3.18
N TRP A 208 -17.23 -0.61 -2.24
CA TRP A 208 -18.58 -1.12 -2.46
C TRP A 208 -19.62 -0.21 -1.78
N TRP A 209 -20.86 -0.17 -2.27
CA TRP A 209 -21.93 0.62 -1.64
C TRP A 209 -22.15 0.28 -0.16
N LYS A 210 -22.06 -1.01 0.21
CA LYS A 210 -22.14 -1.43 1.62
C LYS A 210 -21.04 -0.80 2.48
N SER A 211 -19.85 -0.60 1.92
CA SER A 211 -18.71 0.01 2.62
C SER A 211 -19.01 1.46 2.99
N LEU A 212 -19.77 2.20 2.18
CA LEU A 212 -20.17 3.57 2.54
C LEU A 212 -21.00 3.57 3.83
N LEU A 213 -22.03 2.74 3.89
CA LEU A 213 -22.92 2.65 5.04
C LEU A 213 -22.17 2.18 6.30
N THR A 214 -21.33 1.15 6.19
CA THR A 214 -20.57 0.62 7.33
C THR A 214 -19.55 1.64 7.84
N SER A 215 -18.84 2.33 6.95
CA SER A 215 -17.82 3.33 7.33
C SER A 215 -18.44 4.51 8.08
N VAL A 216 -19.64 4.96 7.66
CA VAL A 216 -20.40 5.99 8.38
C VAL A 216 -20.81 5.48 9.77
N ALA A 217 -21.35 4.26 9.87
CA ALA A 217 -21.79 3.71 11.15
C ALA A 217 -20.63 3.52 12.14
N GLU A 218 -19.48 3.04 11.67
CA GLU A 218 -18.24 2.89 12.44
C GLU A 218 -17.72 4.23 12.94
N TYR A 219 -17.66 5.24 12.07
CA TYR A 219 -17.24 6.58 12.45
C TYR A 219 -18.12 7.16 13.56
N LEU A 220 -19.44 7.02 13.46
CA LEU A 220 -20.37 7.57 14.45
C LEU A 220 -20.18 6.93 15.83
N ILE A 221 -19.98 5.61 15.90
CA ILE A 221 -19.74 4.91 17.17
C ILE A 221 -18.35 5.21 17.72
N ALA A 222 -17.32 5.29 16.86
CA ALA A 222 -15.98 5.65 17.28
C ALA A 222 -15.93 7.07 17.86
N ALA A 223 -16.66 8.01 17.25
CA ALA A 223 -16.74 9.38 17.71
C ALA A 223 -17.61 9.55 18.97
N SER A 224 -18.65 8.73 19.13
CA SER A 224 -19.47 8.64 20.35
C SER A 224 -20.24 7.32 20.40
N PRO A 225 -19.86 6.38 21.28
CA PRO A 225 -20.46 5.04 21.32
C PRO A 225 -21.98 5.02 21.56
N GLN A 226 -22.53 6.08 22.18
CA GLN A 226 -23.97 6.20 22.46
C GLN A 226 -24.75 6.98 21.38
N SER A 227 -24.10 7.40 20.29
CA SER A 227 -24.73 8.19 19.23
C SER A 227 -25.81 7.43 18.47
N LEU A 228 -25.68 6.11 18.33
CA LEU A 228 -26.65 5.24 17.66
C LEU A 228 -27.43 4.43 18.70
N LYS A 229 -28.63 4.89 19.06
CA LYS A 229 -29.50 4.26 20.05
C LYS A 229 -30.45 3.25 19.39
N PRO A 230 -30.23 1.92 19.52
CA PRO A 230 -31.16 0.94 19.00
C PRO A 230 -32.51 0.96 19.77
N PRO A 231 -33.63 0.56 19.14
CA PRO A 231 -33.75 0.19 17.74
C PRO A 231 -33.73 1.42 16.82
N ILE A 232 -32.94 1.36 15.75
CA ILE A 232 -33.05 2.31 14.65
C ILE A 232 -33.82 1.63 13.51
N MET A 233 -35.01 2.16 13.21
CA MET A 233 -35.86 1.67 12.12
C MET A 233 -35.38 2.19 10.77
N VAL A 234 -35.60 1.42 9.71
CA VAL A 234 -35.54 1.93 8.34
C VAL A 234 -36.62 3.03 8.17
N PRO A 235 -36.29 4.21 7.60
CA PRO A 235 -37.26 5.26 7.32
C PRO A 235 -38.48 4.75 6.54
N LYS A 236 -39.68 4.97 7.08
CA LYS A 236 -40.97 4.52 6.50
C LYS A 236 -41.09 2.99 6.33
N GLY A 237 -40.18 2.22 6.93
CA GLY A 237 -40.16 0.76 6.88
C GLY A 237 -40.62 0.11 8.20
N LYS A 238 -40.84 -1.21 8.15
CA LYS A 238 -41.17 -2.04 9.33
C LYS A 238 -39.97 -2.88 9.81
N THR A 239 -38.80 -2.66 9.23
CA THR A 239 -37.56 -3.40 9.53
C THR A 239 -36.58 -2.53 10.30
N TYR A 240 -35.73 -3.18 11.10
CA TYR A 240 -34.62 -2.52 11.76
C TYR A 240 -33.48 -2.27 10.78
N LEU A 241 -32.89 -1.08 10.86
CA LEU A 241 -31.58 -0.75 10.30
C LEU A 241 -30.48 -1.13 11.29
N ILE A 242 -30.61 -0.71 12.55
CA ILE A 242 -29.71 -1.09 13.65
C ILE A 242 -30.50 -1.68 14.81
N HIS A 243 -30.02 -2.80 15.34
CA HIS A 243 -30.58 -3.45 16.53
C HIS A 243 -29.48 -4.17 17.33
N THR A 244 -29.75 -4.54 18.58
CA THR A 244 -28.82 -5.34 19.43
C THR A 244 -28.77 -6.82 19.03
N GLN A 245 -29.73 -7.26 18.21
CA GLN A 245 -29.85 -8.61 17.66
C GLN A 245 -30.26 -8.51 16.18
N PRO A 246 -29.75 -9.36 15.30
CA PRO A 246 -30.00 -9.29 13.86
C PRO A 246 -31.38 -9.87 13.48
N VAL A 247 -32.44 -9.48 14.20
CA VAL A 247 -33.82 -9.97 14.02
C VAL A 247 -34.79 -8.79 13.95
N HIS A 248 -35.61 -8.73 12.90
CA HIS A 248 -36.63 -7.70 12.70
C HIS A 248 -37.86 -7.91 13.60
N PRO A 249 -38.74 -6.90 13.78
CA PRO A 249 -39.95 -7.02 14.59
C PRO A 249 -40.87 -8.21 14.20
N SER A 250 -40.83 -8.63 12.94
CA SER A 250 -41.60 -9.76 12.45
C SER A 250 -41.00 -11.14 12.80
N GLY A 251 -39.86 -11.19 13.48
CA GLY A 251 -39.09 -12.42 13.74
C GLY A 251 -38.17 -12.85 12.59
N ARG A 252 -38.18 -12.14 11.45
CA ARG A 252 -37.29 -12.43 10.31
C ARG A 252 -35.86 -12.00 10.64
N GLN A 253 -34.88 -12.87 10.33
CA GLN A 253 -33.45 -12.55 10.44
C GLN A 253 -33.03 -11.45 9.45
N PHE A 254 -31.98 -10.71 9.79
CA PHE A 254 -31.33 -9.80 8.86
C PHE A 254 -30.78 -10.58 7.66
N THR A 255 -30.84 -9.99 6.46
CA THR A 255 -30.43 -10.63 5.21
C THR A 255 -28.91 -10.51 4.97
N SER A 256 -28.26 -9.46 5.49
CA SER A 256 -26.81 -9.31 5.53
C SER A 256 -26.39 -8.48 6.75
N PRO A 257 -26.35 -9.09 7.96
CA PRO A 257 -25.97 -8.39 9.17
C PRO A 257 -24.47 -8.06 9.18
N TYR A 258 -24.16 -6.80 9.46
CA TYR A 258 -22.83 -6.29 9.75
C TYR A 258 -22.69 -6.05 11.25
N GLN A 259 -21.71 -6.68 11.88
CA GLN A 259 -21.46 -6.51 13.30
C GLN A 259 -20.72 -5.20 13.57
N LEU A 260 -21.27 -4.39 14.47
CA LEU A 260 -20.82 -3.05 14.79
C LEU A 260 -20.70 -2.91 16.31
N GLY A 261 -19.61 -3.45 16.87
CA GLY A 261 -19.45 -3.62 18.31
C GLY A 261 -20.52 -4.56 18.87
N SER A 262 -21.34 -4.07 19.80
CA SER A 262 -22.48 -4.79 20.39
C SER A 262 -23.78 -4.64 19.59
N LEU A 263 -23.75 -3.97 18.44
CA LEU A 263 -24.90 -3.72 17.58
C LEU A 263 -24.77 -4.48 16.26
N TYR A 264 -25.89 -4.66 15.58
CA TYR A 264 -25.98 -5.23 14.25
C TYR A 264 -26.65 -4.24 13.30
N LEU A 265 -26.05 -4.06 12.13
CA LEU A 265 -26.50 -3.19 11.04
C LEU A 265 -26.91 -4.06 9.85
N GLU A 266 -28.12 -3.90 9.33
CA GLU A 266 -28.52 -4.57 8.08
C GLU A 266 -27.82 -3.91 6.88
N THR A 267 -27.35 -4.70 5.91
CA THR A 267 -26.60 -4.19 4.74
C THR A 267 -27.01 -4.83 3.41
N PHE A 268 -28.20 -5.41 3.33
CA PHE A 268 -28.72 -5.98 2.08
C PHE A 268 -29.69 -5.03 1.34
N TRP A 269 -29.15 -4.00 0.67
CA TRP A 269 -29.93 -3.07 -0.15
C TRP A 269 -29.20 -2.55 -1.39
N ASP A 270 -29.96 -1.93 -2.30
CA ASP A 270 -29.42 -1.20 -3.45
C ASP A 270 -28.66 0.08 -3.06
N ALA A 271 -27.94 0.65 -4.03
CA ALA A 271 -27.14 1.86 -3.89
C ALA A 271 -27.92 3.04 -3.31
N THR A 272 -29.13 3.29 -3.81
CA THR A 272 -29.93 4.44 -3.39
C THR A 272 -30.37 4.32 -1.93
N THR A 273 -30.71 3.10 -1.52
CA THR A 273 -31.10 2.77 -0.16
C THR A 273 -29.89 2.82 0.76
N MET A 274 -28.70 2.36 0.34
CA MET A 274 -27.47 2.47 1.14
C MET A 274 -27.15 3.92 1.51
N VAL A 275 -27.17 4.84 0.52
CA VAL A 275 -26.92 6.26 0.77
C VAL A 275 -28.01 6.86 1.68
N ARG A 276 -29.27 6.52 1.44
CA ARG A 276 -30.39 6.95 2.29
C ARG A 276 -30.23 6.49 3.73
N MET A 277 -29.78 5.25 3.95
CA MET A 277 -29.53 4.72 5.30
C MET A 277 -28.34 5.42 5.95
N ALA A 278 -27.27 5.72 5.19
CA ALA A 278 -26.12 6.45 5.70
C ALA A 278 -26.53 7.86 6.18
N VAL A 279 -27.27 8.62 5.35
CA VAL A 279 -27.84 9.92 5.74
C VAL A 279 -28.74 9.78 6.98
N HIS A 280 -29.57 8.73 7.04
CA HIS A 280 -30.43 8.48 8.18
C HIS A 280 -29.64 8.24 9.48
N LEU A 281 -28.55 7.47 9.43
CA LEU A 281 -27.70 7.21 10.60
C LEU A 281 -27.03 8.48 11.11
N VAL A 282 -26.51 9.32 10.21
CA VAL A 282 -25.92 10.62 10.60
C VAL A 282 -26.95 11.49 11.32
N GLY A 283 -28.16 11.58 10.78
CA GLY A 283 -29.25 12.31 11.44
C GLY A 283 -29.66 11.71 12.79
N LYS A 284 -29.70 10.38 12.91
CA LYS A 284 -29.99 9.70 14.18
C LYS A 284 -28.90 9.91 15.24
N ALA A 285 -27.66 10.11 14.82
CA ALA A 285 -26.54 10.48 15.66
C ALA A 285 -26.50 11.97 16.04
N GLY A 286 -27.49 12.78 15.61
CA GLY A 286 -27.55 14.21 15.89
C GLY A 286 -26.47 15.03 15.17
N ARG A 287 -25.99 14.54 14.03
CA ARG A 287 -24.99 15.22 13.20
C ARG A 287 -25.61 15.70 11.89
N ASP A 288 -24.93 16.64 11.25
CA ASP A 288 -25.32 17.17 9.94
C ASP A 288 -24.71 16.34 8.80
N PRO A 289 -25.51 15.70 7.94
CA PRO A 289 -25.02 14.98 6.76
C PRO A 289 -24.20 15.82 5.80
N ASP A 290 -24.33 17.15 5.79
CA ASP A 290 -23.52 18.02 4.92
C ASP A 290 -22.06 18.13 5.37
N GLN A 291 -21.74 17.74 6.61
CA GLN A 291 -20.37 17.66 7.11
C GLN A 291 -19.62 16.40 6.61
N PHE A 292 -20.35 15.43 6.06
CA PHE A 292 -19.78 14.23 5.47
C PHE A 292 -19.70 14.44 3.96
N ARG A 293 -18.52 14.27 3.38
CA ARG A 293 -18.29 14.47 1.94
C ARG A 293 -17.88 13.17 1.29
N VAL A 294 -18.21 13.01 0.02
CA VAL A 294 -17.81 11.85 -0.78
C VAL A 294 -17.08 12.31 -2.03
N GLU A 295 -16.05 11.57 -2.39
CA GLU A 295 -15.34 11.74 -3.65
C GLU A 295 -16.02 10.88 -4.71
N LEU A 296 -16.62 11.49 -5.72
CA LEU A 296 -17.23 10.76 -6.83
C LEU A 296 -16.15 10.22 -7.78
N GLY A 297 -16.40 9.03 -8.34
CA GLY A 297 -15.63 8.55 -9.49
C GLY A 297 -15.98 9.33 -10.77
N PRO A 298 -15.13 9.26 -11.82
CA PRO A 298 -15.48 9.76 -13.14
C PRO A 298 -16.71 9.05 -13.73
#